data_AF-H9CCE2-F1
#
_entry.id   AF-H9CCE2-F1
#
_cell.length_a   1.000
_cell.length_b   1.000
_cell.length_c   1.000
_cell.angle_alpha   90.00
_cell.angle_beta   90.00
_cell.angle_gamma   90.00
#
_symmetry.space_group_name_H-M   'P 1'
#
loop_
_entity.id
_entity.type
_entity.pdbx_description
1 polymer ?
#
loop_
_entity_poly.entity_id
_entity_poly.type
_entity_poly.pdbx_seq_one_letter_code
_entity_poly.pdbx_strand_id
1 'polypeptide(L)'
;PIVYIGPNRYDFDTMEAAKIIYRIGNTLPKADYYIPFGLPSFPNLFDVQDSARHSAIKKQFAPLYTMTALLSYEQGVDGQTVILKEELQRFSDQKQVIDLPQFLQYYAFDVIGVITVGKSMGMMEPNSDTNGACGALDAMWHYSSMMAYIPHMHAWWLWLSSLLPIEVPIKGLTEYVERQIMQYRLRAAEFGDNATLKGENNFLAKLLLMEKEGKVTSVETQQAIGLNIGAGSDTTANALSSILYYLYTNPRTLQCLREELDTYVKVDPLSFQKSQSMSYLQAVVKEALRLHPGVGTQLARVVPKGGLVIEGQFFPEGV
;
A
#
# COMPACT_ATOMS: atom_id res chain seq x y z
N PRO A 1 20.18 10.03 -19.35
CA PRO A 1 21.10 11.12 -18.93
C PRO A 1 21.15 11.25 -17.41
N ILE A 2 22.33 11.52 -16.84
CA ILE A 2 22.45 11.87 -15.42
C ILE A 2 22.09 13.34 -15.27
N VAL A 3 21.05 13.66 -14.49
CA VAL A 3 20.55 15.03 -14.32
C VAL A 3 20.81 15.50 -12.88
N TYR A 4 21.44 16.66 -12.73
CA TYR A 4 21.59 17.32 -11.43
C TYR A 4 20.30 18.07 -11.10
N ILE A 5 19.59 17.63 -10.05
CA ILE A 5 18.26 18.17 -9.67
C ILE A 5 18.28 19.04 -8.42
N GLY A 6 19.43 19.16 -7.74
CA GLY A 6 19.59 19.99 -6.55
C GLY A 6 20.89 19.70 -5.83
N PRO A 7 21.17 20.41 -4.72
CA PRO A 7 22.38 20.21 -3.91
C PRO A 7 22.56 18.74 -3.55
N ASN A 8 23.63 18.13 -4.07
CA ASN A 8 23.93 16.71 -3.87
C ASN A 8 22.76 15.79 -4.24
N ARG A 9 22.03 16.08 -5.32
CA ARG A 9 20.94 15.20 -5.81
C ARG A 9 21.04 15.01 -7.31
N TYR A 10 21.04 13.74 -7.70
CA TYR A 10 21.16 13.33 -9.09
C TYR A 10 19.99 12.39 -9.44
N ASP A 11 19.43 12.59 -10.63
CA ASP A 11 18.38 11.77 -11.21
C ASP A 11 18.97 10.91 -12.34
N PHE A 12 18.50 9.66 -12.41
CA PHE A 12 18.96 8.66 -13.35
C PHE A 12 17.76 8.00 -14.03
N ASP A 13 17.81 7.91 -15.36
CA ASP A 13 16.73 7.33 -16.18
C ASP A 13 17.16 6.02 -16.89
N THR A 14 18.31 5.45 -16.52
CA THR A 14 18.87 4.27 -17.18
C THR A 14 18.65 2.99 -16.36
N MET A 15 18.53 1.87 -17.08
CA MET A 15 18.39 0.55 -16.47
C MET A 15 19.64 0.12 -15.69
N GLU A 16 20.84 0.51 -16.15
CA GLU A 16 22.09 0.15 -15.48
C GLU A 16 22.24 0.89 -14.15
N ALA A 17 21.90 2.18 -14.09
CA ALA A 17 21.83 2.90 -12.82
C ALA A 17 20.78 2.28 -11.88
N ALA A 18 19.59 1.96 -12.39
CA ALA A 18 18.53 1.35 -11.58
C ALA A 18 18.96 0.00 -10.95
N LYS A 19 19.66 -0.86 -11.70
CA LYS A 19 20.20 -2.15 -11.19
C LYS A 19 21.22 -1.95 -10.08
N ILE A 20 22.00 -0.87 -10.12
CA ILE A 20 23.00 -0.54 -9.08
C ILE A 20 22.29 0.05 -7.86
N ILE A 21 21.45 1.07 -8.06
CA ILE A 21 20.79 1.84 -6.99
C ILE A 21 19.79 0.98 -6.21
N TYR A 22 19.00 0.14 -6.91
CA TYR A 22 17.92 -0.65 -6.33
C TYR A 22 18.25 -2.15 -6.18
N ARG A 23 19.54 -2.50 -6.17
CA ARG A 23 19.98 -3.90 -6.13
C ARG A 23 19.42 -4.66 -4.91
N ILE A 24 18.78 -5.79 -5.17
CA ILE A 24 18.31 -6.70 -4.12
C ILE A 24 19.50 -7.30 -3.37
N GLY A 25 19.46 -7.23 -2.03
CA GLY A 25 20.50 -7.79 -1.14
C GLY A 25 21.64 -6.84 -0.78
N ASN A 26 21.84 -5.76 -1.55
CA ASN A 26 22.76 -4.68 -1.21
C ASN A 26 22.10 -3.33 -1.53
N THR A 27 20.95 -3.08 -0.90
CA THR A 27 20.16 -1.87 -1.13
C THR A 27 20.85 -0.68 -0.50
N LEU A 28 21.04 0.36 -1.29
CA LEU A 28 21.49 1.66 -0.78
C LEU A 28 20.53 2.16 0.32
N PRO A 29 21.04 2.90 1.33
CA PRO A 29 20.19 3.53 2.34
C PRO A 29 19.14 4.45 1.71
N LYS A 30 17.97 4.58 2.36
CA LYS A 30 16.95 5.53 1.92
C LYS A 30 17.35 6.96 2.31
N ALA A 31 17.04 7.93 1.46
CA ALA A 31 17.30 9.34 1.74
C ALA A 31 16.37 9.93 2.80
N ASP A 32 16.74 11.12 3.31
CA ASP A 32 15.94 11.87 4.29
C ASP A 32 14.55 12.24 3.77
N TYR A 33 14.35 12.18 2.44
CA TYR A 33 13.05 12.23 1.77
C TYR A 33 11.97 11.41 2.49
N TYR A 34 12.34 10.25 3.04
CA TYR A 34 11.39 9.33 3.66
C TYR A 34 10.93 9.72 5.07
N ILE A 35 11.66 10.61 5.76
CA ILE A 35 11.39 10.99 7.16
C ILE A 35 9.94 11.46 7.38
N PRO A 36 9.36 12.34 6.53
CA PRO A 36 8.03 12.89 6.80
C PRO A 36 6.87 11.93 6.54
N PHE A 37 7.15 10.71 6.08
CA PHE A 37 6.15 9.65 5.87
C PHE A 37 5.99 8.74 7.11
N GLY A 38 6.75 9.00 8.17
CA GLY A 38 6.63 8.35 9.46
C GLY A 38 6.33 9.35 10.58
N LEU A 39 6.27 8.86 11.82
CA LEU A 39 6.25 9.71 13.01
C LEU A 39 7.65 9.70 13.65
N PRO A 40 8.21 10.84 14.08
CA PRO A 40 9.58 10.90 14.62
C PRO A 40 9.85 9.93 15.77
N SER A 41 8.86 9.74 16.65
CA SER A 41 8.99 8.88 17.83
C SER A 41 8.83 7.39 17.51
N PHE A 42 8.23 7.06 16.36
CA PHE A 42 7.87 5.70 15.99
C PHE A 42 8.06 5.51 14.47
N PRO A 43 9.28 5.21 14.00
CA PRO A 43 9.51 4.98 12.59
C PRO A 43 8.95 3.60 12.18
N ASN A 44 8.30 3.55 11.03
CA ASN A 44 7.69 2.38 10.42
C ASN A 44 8.56 1.81 9.28
N LEU A 45 8.13 0.69 8.68
CA LEU A 45 8.92 0.02 7.64
C LEU A 45 9.18 0.90 6.40
N PHE A 46 8.29 1.85 6.11
CA PHE A 46 8.41 2.76 4.96
C PHE A 46 9.48 3.83 5.17
N ASP A 47 9.54 4.47 6.33
CA ASP A 47 10.43 5.60 6.61
C ASP A 47 11.80 5.21 7.18
N VAL A 48 11.95 4.00 7.75
CA VAL A 48 13.26 3.55 8.24
C VAL A 48 14.31 3.57 7.12
N GLN A 49 15.35 4.39 7.35
CA GLN A 49 16.42 4.65 6.39
C GLN A 49 17.59 3.67 6.48
N ASP A 50 17.89 3.21 7.70
CA ASP A 50 18.97 2.26 7.95
C ASP A 50 18.63 0.88 7.37
N SER A 51 19.48 0.39 6.46
CA SER A 51 19.25 -0.86 5.74
C SER A 51 19.21 -2.09 6.65
N ALA A 52 19.98 -2.10 7.75
CA ALA A 52 20.01 -3.23 8.68
C ALA A 52 18.72 -3.30 9.51
N ARG A 53 18.29 -2.16 10.08
CA ARG A 53 17.03 -2.02 10.80
C ARG A 53 15.83 -2.30 9.90
N HIS A 54 15.81 -1.76 8.68
CA HIS A 54 14.78 -2.05 7.70
C HIS A 54 14.69 -3.55 7.40
N SER A 55 15.83 -4.21 7.23
CA SER A 55 15.89 -5.66 6.99
C SER A 55 15.39 -6.47 8.18
N ALA A 56 15.68 -6.04 9.41
CA ALA A 56 15.20 -6.67 10.64
C ALA A 56 13.67 -6.58 10.77
N ILE A 57 13.11 -5.37 10.60
CA ILE A 57 11.67 -5.12 10.64
C ILE A 57 10.97 -5.90 9.51
N LYS A 58 11.52 -5.86 8.28
CA LYS A 58 10.98 -6.62 7.15
C LYS A 58 10.93 -8.13 7.46
N LYS A 59 12.01 -8.68 8.03
CA LYS A 59 12.07 -10.11 8.37
C LYS A 59 11.02 -10.51 9.41
N GLN A 60 10.71 -9.62 10.36
CA GLN A 60 9.70 -9.81 11.39
C GLN A 60 8.30 -9.99 10.77
N PHE A 61 7.93 -9.15 9.80
CA PHE A 61 6.61 -9.16 9.18
C PHE A 61 6.50 -10.02 7.91
N ALA A 62 7.62 -10.48 7.33
CA ALA A 62 7.65 -11.27 6.10
C ALA A 62 6.68 -12.49 6.06
N PRO A 63 6.45 -13.24 7.15
CA PRO A 63 5.50 -14.36 7.13
C PRO A 63 4.07 -13.97 6.72
N LEU A 64 3.65 -12.74 7.02
CA LEU A 64 2.31 -12.23 6.69
C LEU A 64 2.11 -12.01 5.19
N TYR A 65 3.20 -11.84 4.43
CA TYR A 65 3.19 -11.56 3.00
C TYR A 65 3.57 -12.78 2.13
N THR A 66 3.67 -13.96 2.72
CA THR A 66 3.95 -15.19 1.97
C THR A 66 2.80 -15.53 1.02
N MET A 67 3.08 -16.18 -0.11
CA MET A 67 2.02 -16.62 -1.03
C MET A 67 0.97 -17.49 -0.35
N THR A 68 1.38 -18.36 0.58
CA THR A 68 0.46 -19.16 1.38
C THR A 68 -0.47 -18.30 2.23
N ALA A 69 0.05 -17.23 2.86
CA ALA A 69 -0.77 -16.29 3.60
C ALA A 69 -1.71 -15.51 2.67
N LEU A 70 -1.22 -15.03 1.52
CA LEU A 70 -2.03 -14.25 0.57
C LEU A 70 -3.19 -15.06 -0.02
N LEU A 71 -2.94 -16.31 -0.45
CA LEU A 71 -3.99 -17.20 -0.95
C LEU A 71 -5.07 -17.48 0.10
N SER A 72 -4.68 -17.45 1.37
CA SER A 72 -5.62 -17.70 2.46
C SER A 72 -6.59 -16.54 2.72
N TYR A 73 -6.36 -15.38 2.08
CA TYR A 73 -7.27 -14.23 2.09
C TYR A 73 -8.18 -14.15 0.85
N GLU A 74 -7.97 -15.02 -0.14
CA GLU A 74 -8.65 -14.99 -1.44
C GLU A 74 -10.17 -14.95 -1.30
N GLN A 75 -10.75 -15.79 -0.44
CA GLN A 75 -12.20 -15.81 -0.18
C GLN A 75 -12.74 -14.46 0.31
N GLY A 76 -11.93 -13.71 1.08
CA GLY A 76 -12.30 -12.36 1.52
C GLY A 76 -12.32 -11.35 0.38
N VAL A 77 -11.35 -11.46 -0.54
CA VAL A 77 -11.28 -10.64 -1.76
C VAL A 77 -12.44 -10.96 -2.71
N ASP A 78 -12.77 -12.24 -2.85
CA ASP A 78 -13.91 -12.70 -3.65
C ASP A 78 -15.22 -12.07 -3.17
N GLY A 79 -15.42 -12.03 -1.84
CA GLY A 79 -16.58 -11.37 -1.25
C GLY A 79 -16.70 -9.89 -1.61
N GLN A 80 -15.58 -9.15 -1.62
CA GLN A 80 -15.58 -7.74 -2.05
C GLN A 80 -15.74 -7.60 -3.57
N THR A 81 -15.24 -8.56 -4.35
CA THR A 81 -15.41 -8.59 -5.81
C THR A 81 -16.87 -8.78 -6.21
N VAL A 82 -17.63 -9.58 -5.46
CA VAL A 82 -19.08 -9.72 -5.65
C VAL A 82 -19.79 -8.39 -5.40
N ILE A 83 -19.49 -7.71 -4.29
CA ILE A 83 -20.07 -6.40 -3.96
C ILE A 83 -19.73 -5.37 -5.06
N LEU A 84 -18.46 -5.33 -5.50
CA LEU A 84 -18.04 -4.45 -6.60
C LEU A 84 -18.90 -4.66 -7.85
N LYS A 85 -19.14 -5.91 -8.23
CA LYS A 85 -19.95 -6.26 -9.41
C LYS A 85 -21.42 -5.84 -9.24
N GLU A 86 -22.02 -6.12 -8.07
CA GLU A 86 -23.40 -5.76 -7.76
C GLU A 86 -23.60 -4.24 -7.80
N GLU A 87 -22.67 -3.49 -7.24
CA GLU A 87 -22.70 -2.03 -7.23
C GLU A 87 -22.52 -1.42 -8.63
N LEU A 88 -21.58 -1.94 -9.42
CA LEU A 88 -21.41 -1.52 -10.83
C LEU A 88 -22.67 -1.82 -11.66
N GLN A 89 -23.33 -2.97 -11.43
CA GLN A 89 -24.59 -3.30 -12.07
C GLN A 89 -25.70 -2.32 -11.64
N ARG A 90 -25.80 -2.01 -10.33
CA ARG A 90 -26.75 -1.04 -9.78
C ARG A 90 -26.59 0.33 -10.43
N PHE A 91 -25.35 0.84 -10.55
CA PHE A 91 -25.08 2.11 -11.20
C PHE A 91 -25.45 2.10 -12.69
N SER A 92 -25.17 0.98 -13.39
CA SER A 92 -25.56 0.79 -14.79
C SER A 92 -27.08 0.80 -14.98
N ASP A 93 -27.82 0.04 -14.17
CA ASP A 93 -29.28 -0.06 -14.26
C ASP A 93 -29.96 1.29 -14.01
N GLN A 94 -29.41 2.07 -13.09
CA GLN A 94 -29.88 3.42 -12.76
C GLN A 94 -29.36 4.49 -13.73
N LYS A 95 -28.46 4.14 -14.66
CA LYS A 95 -27.73 5.07 -15.54
C LYS A 95 -27.02 6.18 -14.76
N GLN A 96 -26.52 5.85 -13.59
CA GLN A 96 -25.81 6.78 -12.72
C GLN A 96 -24.38 6.98 -13.23
N VAL A 97 -23.96 8.24 -13.36
CA VAL A 97 -22.57 8.60 -13.59
C VAL A 97 -21.84 8.55 -12.26
N ILE A 98 -20.73 7.82 -12.19
CA ILE A 98 -19.89 7.69 -11.00
C ILE A 98 -18.45 8.14 -11.28
N ASP A 99 -17.78 8.58 -10.24
CA ASP A 99 -16.32 8.71 -10.22
C ASP A 99 -15.72 7.32 -10.02
N LEU A 100 -15.36 6.66 -11.13
CA LEU A 100 -14.85 5.30 -11.11
C LEU A 100 -13.51 5.17 -10.36
N PRO A 101 -12.51 6.07 -10.53
CA PRO A 101 -11.31 6.05 -9.69
C PRO A 101 -11.59 6.12 -8.19
N GLN A 102 -12.47 7.04 -7.76
CA GLN A 102 -12.86 7.15 -6.35
C GLN A 102 -13.56 5.88 -5.86
N PHE A 103 -14.44 5.30 -6.66
CA PHE A 103 -15.13 4.06 -6.32
C PHE A 103 -14.17 2.85 -6.23
N LEU A 104 -13.15 2.79 -7.10
CA LEU A 104 -12.09 1.78 -7.01
C LEU A 104 -11.20 1.95 -5.78
N GLN A 105 -11.07 3.17 -5.26
CA GLN A 105 -10.43 3.41 -3.96
C GLN A 105 -11.24 2.80 -2.82
N TYR A 106 -12.57 2.93 -2.85
CA TYR A 106 -13.45 2.26 -1.88
C TYR A 106 -13.32 0.75 -1.93
N TYR A 107 -13.31 0.17 -3.13
CA TYR A 107 -13.04 -1.26 -3.31
C TYR A 107 -11.67 -1.67 -2.71
N ALA A 108 -10.62 -0.90 -2.97
CA ALA A 108 -9.29 -1.21 -2.46
C ALA A 108 -9.22 -1.13 -0.92
N PHE A 109 -9.88 -0.13 -0.31
CA PHE A 109 -10.01 -0.02 1.15
C PHE A 109 -10.79 -1.19 1.75
N ASP A 110 -11.90 -1.58 1.12
CA ASP A 110 -12.72 -2.70 1.58
C ASP A 110 -11.95 -4.03 1.50
N VAL A 111 -11.24 -4.28 0.39
CA VAL A 111 -10.38 -5.46 0.22
C VAL A 111 -9.25 -5.49 1.24
N ILE A 112 -8.49 -4.40 1.39
CA ILE A 112 -7.36 -4.38 2.32
C ILE A 112 -7.84 -4.42 3.78
N GLY A 113 -9.03 -3.91 4.09
CA GLY A 113 -9.68 -4.07 5.38
C GLY A 113 -9.94 -5.54 5.69
N VAL A 114 -10.51 -6.30 4.75
CA VAL A 114 -10.73 -7.75 4.93
C VAL A 114 -9.41 -8.50 5.12
N ILE A 115 -8.39 -8.22 4.31
CA ILE A 115 -7.06 -8.85 4.44
C ILE A 115 -6.41 -8.51 5.78
N THR A 116 -6.53 -7.24 6.20
CA THR A 116 -5.75 -6.73 7.33
C THR A 116 -6.42 -7.02 8.67
N VAL A 117 -7.70 -6.67 8.80
CA VAL A 117 -8.45 -6.76 10.07
C VAL A 117 -9.60 -7.77 10.00
N GLY A 118 -9.76 -8.49 8.88
CA GLY A 118 -10.81 -9.50 8.73
C GLY A 118 -12.20 -8.92 8.46
N LYS A 119 -12.32 -7.60 8.22
CA LYS A 119 -13.60 -6.93 7.97
C LYS A 119 -13.46 -5.84 6.91
N SER A 120 -14.45 -5.77 6.02
CA SER A 120 -14.59 -4.67 5.06
C SER A 120 -14.74 -3.31 5.77
N MET A 121 -14.27 -2.24 5.13
CA MET A 121 -14.43 -0.87 5.62
C MET A 121 -15.83 -0.32 5.33
N GLY A 122 -16.60 -1.00 4.46
CA GLY A 122 -17.97 -0.67 4.13
C GLY A 122 -18.11 0.61 3.33
N MET A 123 -17.22 0.86 2.38
CA MET A 123 -17.19 2.09 1.58
C MET A 123 -17.93 1.95 0.23
N MET A 124 -17.97 0.75 -0.36
CA MET A 124 -18.58 0.53 -1.68
C MET A 124 -20.10 0.74 -1.71
N GLU A 125 -20.86 0.05 -0.86
CA GLU A 125 -22.34 0.10 -0.86
C GLU A 125 -22.91 1.53 -0.71
N PRO A 126 -22.40 2.37 0.23
CA PRO A 126 -22.82 3.77 0.33
C PRO A 126 -22.11 4.69 -0.67
N ASN A 127 -21.16 4.17 -1.46
CA ASN A 127 -20.31 4.94 -2.38
C ASN A 127 -19.73 6.20 -1.73
N SER A 128 -19.15 6.05 -0.53
CA SER A 128 -18.61 7.18 0.23
C SER A 128 -17.51 6.78 1.21
N ASP A 129 -16.65 7.73 1.55
CA ASP A 129 -15.61 7.58 2.58
C ASP A 129 -16.22 7.62 3.99
N THR A 130 -16.93 6.55 4.36
CA THR A 130 -17.66 6.42 5.64
C THR A 130 -16.77 6.52 6.88
N ASN A 131 -15.47 6.31 6.73
CA ASN A 131 -14.50 6.30 7.82
C ASN A 131 -13.55 7.52 7.80
N GLY A 132 -13.66 8.41 6.80
CA GLY A 132 -12.72 9.52 6.61
C GLY A 132 -11.29 9.07 6.30
N ALA A 133 -11.09 7.82 5.88
CA ALA A 133 -9.77 7.23 5.69
C ALA A 133 -9.15 7.63 4.35
N CYS A 134 -9.97 7.81 3.30
CA CYS A 134 -9.49 8.31 2.01
C CYS A 134 -8.98 9.75 2.16
N GLY A 135 -9.79 10.61 2.79
CA GLY A 135 -9.43 12.01 3.02
C GLY A 135 -8.23 12.18 3.94
N ALA A 136 -8.12 11.37 5.00
CA ALA A 136 -6.93 11.36 5.86
C ALA A 136 -5.68 10.94 5.09
N LEU A 137 -5.77 9.89 4.28
CA LEU A 137 -4.63 9.38 3.54
C LEU A 137 -4.14 10.38 2.47
N ASP A 138 -5.04 11.02 1.72
CA ASP A 138 -4.69 12.08 0.76
C ASP A 138 -4.02 13.27 1.44
N ALA A 139 -4.57 13.75 2.55
CA ALA A 139 -4.01 14.86 3.30
C ALA A 139 -2.65 14.51 3.92
N MET A 140 -2.44 13.25 4.35
CA MET A 140 -1.14 12.74 4.79
C MET A 140 -0.11 12.78 3.63
N TRP A 141 -0.46 12.25 2.46
CA TRP A 141 0.43 12.24 1.30
C TRP A 141 0.79 13.65 0.83
N HIS A 142 -0.17 14.56 0.82
CA HIS A 142 0.08 15.96 0.46
C HIS A 142 1.07 16.61 1.44
N TYR A 143 0.83 16.46 2.75
CA TYR A 143 1.73 16.96 3.78
C TYR A 143 3.14 16.37 3.66
N SER A 144 3.25 15.03 3.60
CA SER A 144 4.55 14.36 3.54
C SER A 144 5.33 14.72 2.28
N SER A 145 4.66 14.87 1.14
CA SER A 145 5.30 15.28 -0.13
C SER A 145 5.87 16.69 -0.08
N MET A 146 5.19 17.63 0.59
CA MET A 146 5.70 18.98 0.81
C MET A 146 6.85 18.98 1.82
N MET A 147 6.71 18.25 2.92
CA MET A 147 7.72 18.20 3.96
C MET A 147 8.98 17.44 3.53
N ALA A 148 8.90 16.54 2.54
CA ALA A 148 10.03 15.77 2.03
C ALA A 148 11.13 16.62 1.38
N TYR A 149 10.84 17.88 1.02
CA TYR A 149 11.85 18.84 0.57
C TYR A 149 12.65 19.45 1.72
N ILE A 150 12.08 19.50 2.93
CA ILE A 150 12.67 20.06 4.15
C ILE A 150 12.52 19.06 5.33
N PRO A 151 13.01 17.82 5.19
CA PRO A 151 12.68 16.73 6.11
C PRO A 151 13.13 17.01 7.55
N HIS A 152 14.21 17.76 7.75
CA HIS A 152 14.68 18.14 9.10
C HIS A 152 13.71 19.05 9.86
N MET A 153 12.79 19.74 9.16
CA MET A 153 11.75 20.56 9.80
C MET A 153 10.56 19.74 10.28
N HIS A 154 10.43 18.47 9.85
CA HIS A 154 9.27 17.62 10.14
C HIS A 154 9.00 17.47 11.64
N ALA A 155 10.02 17.12 12.43
CA ALA A 155 9.86 16.92 13.87
C ALA A 155 9.50 18.22 14.61
N TRP A 156 10.14 19.33 14.24
CA TRP A 156 9.82 20.65 14.77
C TRP A 156 8.40 21.08 14.41
N TRP A 157 7.97 20.83 13.16
CA TRP A 157 6.62 21.17 12.70
C TRP A 157 5.55 20.38 13.44
N LEU A 158 5.71 19.07 13.62
CA LEU A 158 4.77 18.25 14.39
C LEU A 158 4.68 18.68 15.85
N TRP A 159 5.82 19.02 16.45
CA TRP A 159 5.85 19.58 17.80
C TRP A 159 5.06 20.91 17.85
N LEU A 160 5.33 21.84 16.93
CA LEU A 160 4.64 23.12 16.87
C LEU A 160 3.13 22.96 16.62
N SER A 161 2.74 22.06 15.70
CA SER A 161 1.33 21.81 15.40
C SER A 161 0.59 21.16 16.56
N SER A 162 1.27 20.42 17.44
CA SER A 162 0.64 19.87 18.65
C SER A 162 0.36 20.92 19.74
N LEU A 163 1.01 22.08 19.67
CA LEU A 163 0.75 23.24 20.53
C LEU A 163 -0.36 24.15 19.98
N LEU A 164 -0.63 24.07 18.68
CA LEU A 164 -1.66 24.83 17.99
C LEU A 164 -2.90 23.95 17.77
N PRO A 165 -4.11 24.52 17.60
CA PRO A 165 -5.30 23.75 17.23
C PRO A 165 -5.27 23.35 15.74
N ILE A 166 -4.12 22.90 15.23
CA ILE A 166 -3.94 22.45 13.85
C ILE A 166 -4.13 20.93 13.83
N GLU A 167 -5.17 20.47 13.16
CA GLU A 167 -5.40 19.03 13.02
C GLU A 167 -4.33 18.42 12.10
N VAL A 168 -3.64 17.39 12.60
CA VAL A 168 -2.72 16.58 11.79
C VAL A 168 -3.58 15.61 10.96
N PRO A 169 -3.31 15.47 9.65
CA PRO A 169 -4.17 14.74 8.71
C PRO A 169 -4.10 13.20 8.83
N ILE A 170 -4.01 12.65 10.03
CA ILE A 170 -3.92 11.19 10.27
C ILE A 170 -5.13 10.62 11.01
N LYS A 171 -6.03 11.47 11.50
CA LYS A 171 -7.10 11.08 12.43
C LYS A 171 -7.99 9.96 11.90
N GLY A 172 -8.56 10.08 10.70
CA GLY A 172 -9.53 9.10 10.19
C GLY A 172 -8.98 7.66 10.10
N LEU A 173 -7.81 7.48 9.49
CA LEU A 173 -7.17 6.17 9.39
C LEU A 173 -6.68 5.67 10.75
N THR A 174 -6.07 6.52 11.58
CA THR A 174 -5.60 6.11 12.92
C THR A 174 -6.75 5.70 13.83
N GLU A 175 -7.84 6.46 13.88
CA GLU A 175 -9.04 6.14 14.66
C GLU A 175 -9.70 4.84 14.19
N TYR A 176 -9.75 4.62 12.88
CA TYR A 176 -10.23 3.34 12.34
C TYR A 176 -9.37 2.18 12.83
N VAL A 177 -8.03 2.28 12.69
CA VAL A 177 -7.08 1.24 13.11
C VAL A 177 -7.19 0.94 14.60
N GLU A 178 -7.22 1.98 15.44
CA GLU A 178 -7.35 1.85 16.89
C GLU A 178 -8.67 1.17 17.28
N ARG A 179 -9.77 1.56 16.62
CA ARG A 179 -11.09 0.95 16.84
C ARG A 179 -11.08 -0.54 16.49
N GLN A 180 -10.47 -0.94 15.38
CA GLN A 180 -10.40 -2.35 14.97
C GLN A 180 -9.54 -3.18 15.94
N ILE A 181 -8.37 -2.67 16.33
CA ILE A 181 -7.50 -3.34 17.30
C ILE A 181 -8.22 -3.52 18.64
N MET A 182 -8.90 -2.48 19.12
CA MET A 182 -9.67 -2.55 20.37
C MET A 182 -10.80 -3.57 20.29
N GLN A 183 -11.59 -3.56 19.20
CA GLN A 183 -12.68 -4.53 19.01
C GLN A 183 -12.17 -5.98 18.99
N TYR A 184 -11.02 -6.22 18.37
CA TYR A 184 -10.36 -7.53 18.38
C TYR A 184 -9.98 -7.97 19.79
N ARG A 185 -9.33 -7.07 20.54
CA ARG A 185 -8.89 -7.35 21.91
C ARG A 185 -10.07 -7.68 22.83
N LEU A 186 -11.18 -6.96 22.68
CA LEU A 186 -12.41 -7.23 23.43
C LEU A 186 -12.99 -8.62 23.11
N ARG A 187 -13.09 -8.98 21.82
CA ARG A 187 -13.56 -10.32 21.41
C ARG A 187 -12.65 -11.44 21.90
N ALA A 188 -11.34 -11.25 21.80
CA ALA A 188 -10.37 -12.24 22.26
C ALA A 188 -10.46 -12.47 23.79
N ALA A 189 -10.75 -11.42 24.56
CA ALA A 189 -11.01 -11.51 25.99
C ALA A 189 -12.32 -12.24 26.33
N GLU A 190 -13.35 -12.12 25.49
CA GLU A 190 -14.68 -12.74 25.70
C GLU A 190 -14.71 -14.23 25.33
N PHE A 191 -14.12 -14.62 24.19
CA PHE A 191 -14.24 -15.96 23.62
C PHE A 191 -13.02 -16.87 23.84
N GLY A 192 -12.01 -16.38 24.56
CA GLY A 192 -10.76 -17.09 24.77
C GLY A 192 -9.72 -16.75 23.71
N ASP A 193 -8.57 -16.33 24.22
CA ASP A 193 -7.54 -15.58 23.52
C ASP A 193 -6.92 -16.31 22.32
N ASN A 194 -6.75 -17.63 22.41
CA ASN A 194 -6.08 -18.43 21.38
C ASN A 194 -7.04 -19.10 20.40
N ALA A 195 -8.29 -19.36 20.79
CA ALA A 195 -9.27 -19.99 19.90
C ALA A 195 -9.74 -18.98 18.84
N THR A 196 -10.06 -17.76 19.26
CA THR A 196 -10.49 -16.66 18.39
C THR A 196 -9.39 -16.28 17.40
N LEU A 197 -8.17 -16.01 17.90
CA LEU A 197 -7.06 -15.57 17.06
C LEU A 197 -6.53 -16.64 16.10
N LYS A 198 -6.65 -17.93 16.44
CA LYS A 198 -6.25 -19.02 15.53
C LYS A 198 -7.33 -19.35 14.50
N GLY A 199 -8.59 -19.07 14.82
CA GLY A 199 -9.71 -19.26 13.90
C GLY A 199 -9.77 -18.19 12.81
N GLU A 200 -9.27 -16.99 13.10
CA GLU A 200 -9.27 -15.87 12.16
C GLU A 200 -7.96 -15.78 11.39
N ASN A 201 -8.07 -15.72 10.07
CA ASN A 201 -6.93 -15.69 9.18
C ASN A 201 -6.83 -14.33 8.48
N ASN A 202 -6.33 -13.34 9.22
CA ASN A 202 -6.03 -11.97 8.75
C ASN A 202 -4.72 -11.48 9.38
N PHE A 203 -4.21 -10.31 8.97
CA PHE A 203 -2.97 -9.76 9.50
C PHE A 203 -3.04 -9.47 11.00
N LEU A 204 -4.12 -8.85 11.46
CA LEU A 204 -4.29 -8.44 12.85
C LEU A 204 -4.27 -9.61 13.81
N ALA A 205 -5.01 -10.69 13.51
CA ALA A 205 -5.00 -11.90 14.32
C ALA A 205 -3.58 -12.48 14.47
N LYS A 206 -2.83 -12.56 13.36
CA LYS A 206 -1.44 -13.04 13.35
C LYS A 206 -0.50 -12.12 14.14
N LEU A 207 -0.66 -10.80 14.03
CA LEU A 207 0.13 -9.81 14.77
C LEU A 207 -0.14 -9.87 16.28
N LEU A 208 -1.40 -10.01 16.70
CA LEU A 208 -1.75 -10.16 18.11
C LEU A 208 -1.19 -11.46 18.71
N LEU A 209 -1.10 -12.54 17.93
CA LEU A 209 -0.40 -13.76 18.35
C LEU A 209 1.10 -13.51 18.52
N MET A 210 1.74 -12.82 17.57
CA MET A 210 3.15 -12.44 17.67
C MET A 210 3.42 -11.51 18.87
N GLU A 211 2.47 -10.63 19.20
CA GLU A 211 2.54 -9.72 20.36
C GLU A 211 2.54 -10.51 21.68
N LYS A 212 1.66 -11.51 21.80
CA LYS A 212 1.62 -12.42 22.97
C LYS A 212 2.90 -13.24 23.12
N GLU A 213 3.54 -13.60 22.01
CA GLU A 213 4.83 -14.29 22.00
C GLU A 213 6.01 -13.34 22.30
N GLY A 214 5.76 -12.04 22.49
CA GLY A 214 6.80 -11.03 22.71
C GLY A 214 7.64 -10.74 21.47
N LYS A 215 7.19 -11.16 20.28
CA LYS A 215 7.91 -10.96 19.01
C LYS A 215 7.69 -9.57 18.43
N VAL A 216 6.57 -8.92 18.73
CA VAL A 216 6.24 -7.53 18.35
C VAL A 216 5.63 -6.82 19.55
N THR A 217 5.74 -5.50 19.58
CA THR A 217 5.08 -4.63 20.57
C THR A 217 3.70 -4.18 20.07
N SER A 218 2.82 -3.74 20.99
CA SER A 218 1.53 -3.15 20.60
C SER A 218 1.67 -1.96 19.65
N VAL A 219 2.74 -1.17 19.78
CA VAL A 219 3.01 -0.03 18.90
C VAL A 219 3.37 -0.52 17.50
N GLU A 220 4.28 -1.49 17.39
CA GLU A 220 4.64 -2.10 16.11
C GLU A 220 3.42 -2.76 15.43
N THR A 221 2.53 -3.40 16.19
CA THR A 221 1.25 -3.92 15.69
C THR A 221 0.40 -2.79 15.08
N GLN A 222 0.18 -1.70 15.81
CA GLN A 222 -0.63 -0.58 15.33
C GLN A 222 -0.05 0.03 14.04
N GLN A 223 1.27 0.20 13.99
CA GLN A 223 1.95 0.74 12.82
C GLN A 223 1.90 -0.19 11.62
N ALA A 224 2.10 -1.49 11.82
CA ALA A 224 2.02 -2.47 10.75
C ALA A 224 0.62 -2.51 10.13
N ILE A 225 -0.44 -2.44 10.94
CA ILE A 225 -1.82 -2.39 10.46
C ILE A 225 -2.10 -1.12 9.67
N GLY A 226 -1.75 0.05 10.22
CA GLY A 226 -1.96 1.33 9.53
C GLY A 226 -1.19 1.43 8.21
N LEU A 227 0.08 1.00 8.21
CA LEU A 227 0.91 0.96 7.01
C LEU A 227 0.35 0.00 5.96
N ASN A 228 -0.13 -1.18 6.36
CA ASN A 228 -0.67 -2.16 5.42
C ASN A 228 -1.96 -1.66 4.74
N ILE A 229 -2.87 -1.05 5.50
CA ILE A 229 -4.10 -0.44 4.96
C ILE A 229 -3.75 0.70 4.01
N GLY A 230 -2.95 1.67 4.46
CA GLY A 230 -2.62 2.85 3.65
C GLY A 230 -1.81 2.53 2.40
N ALA A 231 -0.87 1.57 2.46
CA ALA A 231 -0.10 1.16 1.29
C ALA A 231 -0.95 0.35 0.28
N GLY A 232 -1.84 -0.50 0.78
CA GLY A 232 -2.64 -1.41 -0.04
C GLY A 232 -3.87 -0.76 -0.68
N SER A 233 -4.40 0.31 -0.11
CA SER A 233 -5.58 1.01 -0.66
C SER A 233 -5.24 1.82 -1.91
N ASP A 234 -4.43 2.88 -1.77
CA ASP A 234 -4.24 3.88 -2.84
C ASP A 234 -3.49 3.32 -4.05
N THR A 235 -2.44 2.54 -3.82
CA THR A 235 -1.62 2.01 -4.93
C THR A 235 -2.41 1.02 -5.78
N THR A 236 -3.26 0.21 -5.15
CA THR A 236 -4.17 -0.73 -5.84
C THR A 236 -5.27 0.02 -6.57
N ALA A 237 -5.86 1.04 -5.95
CA ALA A 237 -6.87 1.88 -6.59
C ALA A 237 -6.34 2.56 -7.86
N ASN A 238 -5.13 3.13 -7.80
CA ASN A 238 -4.46 3.73 -8.95
C ASN A 238 -4.14 2.70 -10.05
N ALA A 239 -3.68 1.49 -9.67
CA ALA A 239 -3.45 0.41 -10.61
C ALA A 239 -4.74 -0.01 -11.34
N LEU A 240 -5.84 -0.22 -10.61
CA LEU A 240 -7.12 -0.60 -11.20
C LEU A 240 -7.67 0.52 -12.10
N SER A 241 -7.57 1.78 -11.65
CA SER A 241 -8.03 2.94 -12.40
C SER A 241 -7.28 3.09 -13.72
N SER A 242 -5.95 2.96 -13.69
CA SER A 242 -5.12 3.02 -14.90
C SER A 242 -5.39 1.85 -15.86
N ILE A 243 -5.56 0.63 -15.35
CA ILE A 243 -5.94 -0.53 -16.16
C ILE A 243 -7.26 -0.27 -16.89
N LEU A 244 -8.30 0.16 -16.18
CA LEU A 244 -9.60 0.42 -16.81
C LEU A 244 -9.53 1.60 -17.78
N TYR A 245 -8.86 2.69 -17.43
CA TYR A 245 -8.67 3.84 -18.31
C TYR A 245 -8.03 3.43 -19.64
N TYR A 246 -6.92 2.68 -19.61
CA TYR A 246 -6.24 2.25 -20.83
C TYR A 246 -7.06 1.23 -21.63
N LEU A 247 -7.80 0.35 -20.98
CA LEU A 247 -8.71 -0.57 -21.68
C LEU A 247 -9.83 0.18 -22.41
N TYR A 248 -10.52 1.09 -21.74
CA TYR A 248 -11.66 1.82 -22.33
C TYR A 248 -11.24 2.85 -23.39
N THR A 249 -10.01 3.36 -23.32
CA THR A 249 -9.45 4.24 -24.37
C THR A 249 -8.83 3.48 -25.55
N ASN A 250 -8.70 2.15 -25.45
CA ASN A 250 -8.14 1.30 -26.51
C ASN A 250 -9.08 0.11 -26.82
N PRO A 251 -10.12 0.32 -27.65
CA PRO A 251 -11.16 -0.68 -27.90
C PRO A 251 -10.65 -2.05 -28.39
N ARG A 252 -9.60 -2.05 -29.22
CA ARG A 252 -8.96 -3.28 -29.69
C ARG A 252 -8.38 -4.09 -28.53
N THR A 253 -7.67 -3.43 -27.62
CA THR A 253 -7.04 -4.07 -26.45
C THR A 253 -8.11 -4.65 -25.52
N LEU A 254 -9.19 -3.90 -25.28
CA LEU A 254 -10.34 -4.35 -24.50
C LEU A 254 -11.04 -5.55 -25.14
N GLN A 255 -11.21 -5.56 -26.46
CA GLN A 255 -11.85 -6.67 -27.18
C GLN A 255 -11.04 -7.97 -27.03
N CYS A 256 -9.71 -7.92 -27.23
CA CYS A 256 -8.86 -9.09 -27.02
C CYS A 256 -8.90 -9.61 -25.58
N LEU A 257 -9.00 -8.73 -24.58
CA LEU A 257 -9.17 -9.16 -23.19
C LEU A 257 -10.50 -9.88 -22.98
N ARG A 258 -11.59 -9.37 -23.54
CA ARG A 258 -12.92 -10.01 -23.47
C ARG A 258 -12.91 -11.40 -24.09
N GLU A 259 -12.26 -11.57 -25.25
CA GLU A 259 -12.14 -12.88 -25.90
C GLU A 259 -11.36 -13.90 -25.04
N GLU A 260 -10.29 -13.46 -24.36
CA GLU A 260 -9.60 -14.32 -23.39
C GLU A 260 -10.50 -14.63 -22.19
N LEU A 261 -11.22 -13.64 -21.65
CA LEU A 261 -12.16 -13.84 -20.54
C LEU A 261 -13.27 -14.84 -20.88
N ASP A 262 -13.91 -14.71 -22.05
CA ASP A 262 -14.97 -15.63 -22.51
C ASP A 262 -14.47 -17.08 -22.64
N THR A 263 -13.19 -17.25 -22.93
CA THR A 263 -12.54 -18.56 -23.04
C THR A 263 -12.23 -19.16 -21.67
N TYR A 264 -11.66 -18.38 -20.75
CA TYR A 264 -11.09 -18.88 -19.49
C TYR A 264 -12.03 -18.79 -18.29
N VAL A 265 -12.95 -17.83 -18.26
CA VAL A 265 -13.84 -17.56 -17.12
C VAL A 265 -15.13 -18.36 -17.30
N LYS A 266 -15.19 -19.53 -16.65
CA LYS A 266 -16.39 -20.40 -16.63
C LYS A 266 -17.09 -20.41 -15.27
N VAL A 267 -16.40 -19.93 -14.23
CA VAL A 267 -16.86 -19.83 -12.86
C VAL A 267 -16.52 -18.42 -12.38
N ASP A 268 -17.45 -17.83 -11.64
CA ASP A 268 -17.37 -16.48 -11.08
C ASP A 268 -17.72 -16.57 -9.59
N PRO A 269 -16.84 -16.18 -8.65
CA PRO A 269 -15.53 -15.54 -8.85
C PRO A 269 -14.45 -16.48 -9.44
N LEU A 270 -13.52 -15.88 -10.18
CA LEU A 270 -12.37 -16.55 -10.78
C LEU A 270 -11.25 -16.70 -9.76
N SER A 271 -10.74 -17.92 -9.55
CA SER A 271 -9.61 -18.12 -8.63
C SER A 271 -8.33 -17.43 -9.11
N PHE A 272 -7.53 -16.98 -8.15
CA PHE A 272 -6.21 -16.39 -8.37
C PHE A 272 -5.32 -17.31 -9.21
N GLN A 273 -5.29 -18.61 -8.89
CA GLN A 273 -4.47 -19.56 -9.64
C GLN A 273 -4.88 -19.63 -11.11
N LYS A 274 -6.19 -19.55 -11.42
CA LYS A 274 -6.68 -19.55 -12.79
C LYS A 274 -6.35 -18.24 -13.50
N SER A 275 -6.48 -17.09 -12.83
CA SER A 275 -6.17 -15.78 -13.42
C SER A 275 -4.68 -15.63 -13.78
N GLN A 276 -3.77 -16.29 -13.04
CA GLN A 276 -2.35 -16.33 -13.37
C GLN A 276 -2.05 -17.01 -14.71
N SER A 277 -2.92 -17.94 -15.16
CA SER A 277 -2.76 -18.63 -16.45
C SER A 277 -3.22 -17.81 -17.66
N MET A 278 -3.87 -16.67 -17.43
CA MET A 278 -4.45 -15.81 -18.47
C MET A 278 -3.42 -14.81 -18.98
N SER A 279 -2.67 -15.22 -20.00
CA SER A 279 -1.49 -14.50 -20.50
C SER A 279 -1.78 -13.06 -20.94
N TYR A 280 -2.93 -12.79 -21.56
CA TYR A 280 -3.28 -11.48 -22.04
C TYR A 280 -3.73 -10.56 -20.90
N LEU A 281 -4.51 -11.07 -19.93
CA LEU A 281 -4.77 -10.37 -18.67
C LEU A 281 -3.47 -9.97 -17.95
N GLN A 282 -2.49 -10.89 -17.86
CA GLN A 282 -1.18 -10.57 -17.26
C GLN A 282 -0.44 -9.48 -18.04
N ALA A 283 -0.53 -9.48 -19.38
CA ALA A 283 0.06 -8.45 -20.23
C ALA A 283 -0.63 -7.09 -20.03
N VAL A 284 -1.97 -7.06 -19.94
CA VAL A 284 -2.75 -5.84 -19.67
C VAL A 284 -2.32 -5.21 -18.34
N VAL A 285 -2.25 -6.00 -17.27
CA VAL A 285 -1.83 -5.51 -15.94
C VAL A 285 -0.40 -4.94 -16.00
N LYS A 286 0.54 -5.68 -16.60
CA LYS A 286 1.93 -5.24 -16.70
C LYS A 286 2.09 -3.98 -17.55
N GLU A 287 1.39 -3.88 -18.67
CA GLU A 287 1.50 -2.72 -19.57
C GLU A 287 0.85 -1.48 -18.97
N ALA A 288 -0.30 -1.62 -18.31
CA ALA A 288 -0.92 -0.53 -17.57
C ALA A 288 0.02 0.01 -16.48
N LEU A 289 0.65 -0.88 -15.70
CA LEU A 289 1.64 -0.48 -14.68
C LEU A 289 2.95 0.07 -15.26
N ARG A 290 3.32 -0.32 -16.49
CA ARG A 290 4.46 0.26 -17.21
C ARG A 290 4.16 1.69 -17.66
N LEU A 291 2.93 1.95 -18.10
CA LEU A 291 2.49 3.28 -18.55
C LEU A 291 2.13 4.20 -17.38
N HIS A 292 1.54 3.66 -16.33
CA HIS A 292 1.12 4.39 -15.13
C HIS A 292 1.38 3.53 -13.89
N PRO A 293 2.58 3.64 -13.29
CA PRO A 293 2.91 2.89 -12.09
C PRO A 293 2.05 3.36 -10.91
N GLY A 294 1.63 2.43 -10.04
CA GLY A 294 0.82 2.77 -8.85
C GLY A 294 1.54 3.68 -7.86
N VAL A 295 2.87 3.75 -7.92
CA VAL A 295 3.71 4.71 -7.18
C VAL A 295 4.55 5.49 -8.18
N GLY A 296 4.31 6.78 -8.28
CA GLY A 296 5.04 7.71 -9.17
C GLY A 296 6.04 8.61 -8.44
N THR A 297 6.41 8.28 -7.19
CA THR A 297 7.29 9.11 -6.37
C THR A 297 8.77 8.78 -6.58
N GLN A 298 9.64 9.71 -6.19
CA GLN A 298 11.09 9.47 -6.17
C GLN A 298 11.41 8.38 -5.14
N LEU A 299 12.10 7.32 -5.57
CA LEU A 299 12.61 6.27 -4.69
C LEU A 299 14.02 6.61 -4.20
N ALA A 300 14.21 7.82 -3.67
CA ALA A 300 15.53 8.40 -3.39
C ALA A 300 16.42 7.50 -2.52
N ARG A 301 17.70 7.40 -2.90
CA ARG A 301 18.73 6.63 -2.19
C ARG A 301 19.94 7.52 -1.93
N VAL A 302 20.75 7.14 -0.95
CA VAL A 302 21.96 7.85 -0.57
C VAL A 302 23.18 6.99 -0.90
N VAL A 303 24.20 7.62 -1.46
CA VAL A 303 25.50 7.01 -1.68
C VAL A 303 26.13 6.62 -0.34
N PRO A 304 26.49 5.35 -0.14
CA PRO A 304 26.95 4.85 1.14
C PRO A 304 28.40 5.31 1.42
N LYS A 305 28.89 4.92 2.60
CA LYS A 305 30.25 5.22 3.02
C LYS A 305 31.29 4.77 2.00
N GLY A 306 32.20 5.67 1.62
CA GLY A 306 33.25 5.40 0.64
C GLY A 306 32.90 5.72 -0.82
N GLY A 307 31.68 6.20 -1.08
CA GLY A 307 31.25 6.59 -2.43
C GLY A 307 30.78 5.41 -3.28
N LEU A 308 30.28 5.72 -4.48
CA LEU A 308 29.74 4.74 -5.42
C LEU A 308 30.02 5.16 -6.85
N VAL A 309 30.41 4.19 -7.70
CA VAL A 309 30.53 4.43 -9.14
C VAL A 309 29.24 4.01 -9.81
N ILE A 310 28.60 4.95 -10.50
CA ILE A 310 27.39 4.72 -11.31
C ILE A 310 27.71 5.17 -12.73
N GLU A 311 27.54 4.28 -13.71
CA GLU A 311 27.80 4.56 -15.14
C GLU A 311 29.20 5.14 -15.41
N GLY A 312 30.21 4.65 -14.68
CA GLY A 312 31.60 5.08 -14.83
C GLY A 312 31.94 6.42 -14.15
N GLN A 313 30.98 7.07 -13.50
CA GLN A 313 31.20 8.29 -12.72
C GLN A 313 31.19 7.99 -11.22
N PHE A 314 32.14 8.59 -10.49
CA PHE A 314 32.22 8.44 -9.03
C PHE A 314 31.36 9.51 -8.33
N PHE A 315 30.51 9.06 -7.43
CA PHE A 315 29.70 9.90 -6.55
C PHE A 315 30.21 9.76 -5.11
N PRO A 316 30.45 10.87 -4.40
CA PRO A 316 30.91 10.82 -3.02
C PRO A 316 29.78 10.40 -2.07
N GLU A 317 30.16 9.95 -0.87
CA GLU A 317 29.25 9.60 0.22
C GLU A 317 28.26 10.74 0.55
N GLY A 318 27.01 10.40 0.84
CA GLY A 318 25.98 11.35 1.28
C GLY A 318 25.26 12.10 0.15
N VAL A 319 25.57 11.79 -1.11
CA VAL A 319 24.90 12.27 -2.33
C VAL A 319 23.72 11.39 -2.71
#